data_AF-A0A2S2NP51-F1
#
_entry.id   AF-A0A2S2NP51-F1
#
_cell.length_a   1.000
_cell.length_b   1.000
_cell.length_c   1.000
_cell.angle_alpha   90.00
_cell.angle_beta   90.00
_cell.angle_gamma   90.00
#
_symmetry.space_group_name_H-M   'P 1'
#
loop_
_entity.id
_entity.type
_entity.pdbx_description
1 polymer ?
#
loop_
_entity_poly.entity_id
_entity_poly.type
_entity_poly.pdbx_seq_one_letter_code
_entity_poly.pdbx_strand_id
1 'polypeptide(L)'
;MLQDSVKTEKVKMTANNSGNVSNRNSNLGLSGQISEFDIKNDDFSAWIERFELFVLLNEVNAHKKKLMFLTFLGNDGYSLLSHLCIPSKPIDKGYDSLKELLSNYINPKPNLLTERYKFKERKQGSDETIHQFVTSLKKLSQFCEFGLNLDDSL
;
A
#
# COMPACT_ATOMS: atom_id res chain seq x y z
N MET A 1 56.17 8.88 47.43
CA MET A 1 56.55 7.92 48.49
C MET A 1 55.39 6.96 48.70
N LEU A 2 55.68 5.65 48.56
CA LEU A 2 55.02 4.48 49.19
C LEU A 2 53.49 4.34 48.97
N GLN A 3 53.02 3.51 48.03
CA GLN A 3 52.82 2.04 48.13
C GLN A 3 51.96 1.63 49.33
N ASP A 4 50.75 1.14 49.06
CA ASP A 4 50.29 -0.15 49.60
C ASP A 4 49.32 -0.83 48.63
N SER A 5 49.78 -1.97 48.13
CA SER A 5 49.02 -3.03 47.47
C SER A 5 48.77 -4.15 48.49
N VAL A 6 47.71 -4.95 48.31
CA VAL A 6 47.55 -6.40 48.67
C VAL A 6 46.04 -6.72 48.49
N LYS A 7 45.62 -7.32 47.38
CA LYS A 7 45.55 -8.76 47.00
C LYS A 7 44.19 -9.41 47.31
N THR A 8 43.46 -9.67 46.21
CA THR A 8 42.90 -10.94 45.76
C THR A 8 42.36 -11.95 46.78
N GLU A 9 41.11 -12.39 46.60
CA GLU A 9 40.82 -13.81 46.40
C GLU A 9 39.55 -14.06 45.56
N LYS A 10 39.64 -15.06 44.69
CA LYS A 10 38.62 -15.53 43.74
C LYS A 10 37.98 -16.85 44.25
N VAL A 11 36.87 -17.21 43.59
CA VAL A 11 36.37 -18.58 43.28
C VAL A 11 35.42 -19.22 44.31
N LYS A 12 34.13 -19.38 43.94
CA LYS A 12 33.64 -20.68 43.43
C LYS A 12 32.29 -20.58 42.70
N MET A 13 32.30 -21.19 41.51
CA MET A 13 31.16 -21.62 40.75
C MET A 13 30.33 -22.64 41.54
N THR A 14 29.01 -22.56 41.42
CA THR A 14 28.15 -23.74 41.36
C THR A 14 27.23 -23.59 40.15
N ALA A 15 27.46 -24.48 39.18
CA ALA A 15 26.57 -24.72 38.06
C ALA A 15 25.47 -25.74 38.44
N ASN A 16 24.46 -25.79 37.58
CA ASN A 16 23.48 -26.86 37.33
C ASN A 16 22.16 -26.84 38.15
N ASN A 17 20.98 -27.09 37.56
CA ASN A 17 20.51 -27.26 36.19
C ASN A 17 18.97 -27.40 36.21
N SER A 18 18.31 -27.11 35.08
CA SER A 18 17.01 -27.66 34.63
C SER A 18 15.73 -27.12 35.30
N GLY A 19 14.69 -26.71 34.58
CA GLY A 19 14.42 -26.76 33.15
C GLY A 19 13.07 -26.08 32.83
N ASN A 20 12.76 -26.01 31.54
CA ASN A 20 11.60 -25.38 30.90
C ASN A 20 11.59 -23.85 30.81
N VAL A 21 12.61 -23.30 30.14
CA VAL A 21 12.29 -22.25 29.15
C VAL A 21 11.57 -22.96 28.02
N SER A 22 10.25 -22.84 28.01
CA SER A 22 9.38 -23.28 26.92
C SER A 22 9.88 -22.63 25.63
N ASN A 23 10.70 -23.35 24.89
CA ASN A 23 11.10 -22.99 23.55
C ASN A 23 9.88 -23.11 22.64
N ARG A 24 9.01 -22.11 22.66
CA ARG A 24 8.04 -21.92 21.58
C ARG A 24 8.80 -21.37 20.39
N ASN A 25 9.53 -22.25 19.70
CA ASN A 25 9.67 -22.14 18.26
C ASN A 25 8.27 -22.27 17.67
N SER A 26 7.46 -21.22 17.75
CA SER A 26 6.35 -21.07 16.83
C SER A 26 6.98 -20.81 15.48
N ASN A 27 7.08 -21.85 14.65
CA ASN A 27 6.95 -21.64 13.21
C ASN A 27 5.68 -20.80 13.04
N LEU A 28 5.84 -19.49 12.88
CA LEU A 28 4.73 -18.57 12.73
C LEU A 28 4.25 -18.75 11.28
N GLY A 29 3.49 -19.84 11.06
CA GLY A 29 2.62 -19.91 9.90
C GLY A 29 1.73 -18.68 9.99
N LEU A 30 1.79 -17.83 8.97
CA LEU A 30 0.90 -16.68 8.88
C LEU A 30 -0.54 -17.19 9.01
N SER A 31 -1.30 -16.59 9.90
CA SER A 31 -2.71 -16.90 10.10
C SER A 31 -3.53 -16.22 9.02
N GLY A 32 -4.35 -17.01 8.34
CA GLY A 32 -5.17 -16.57 7.22
C GLY A 32 -4.47 -16.66 5.87
N GLN A 33 -5.22 -16.44 4.81
CA GLN A 33 -4.74 -16.39 3.43
C GLN A 33 -5.20 -15.09 2.79
N ILE A 34 -4.31 -14.45 2.05
CA ILE A 34 -4.63 -13.32 1.18
C ILE A 34 -4.20 -13.68 -0.24
N SER A 35 -5.04 -13.37 -1.22
CA SER A 35 -4.72 -13.54 -2.64
C SER A 35 -3.69 -12.48 -3.07
N GLU A 36 -2.84 -12.85 -4.04
CA GLU A 36 -2.05 -11.86 -4.77
C GLU A 36 -2.97 -10.80 -5.40
N PHE A 37 -2.44 -9.59 -5.58
CA PHE A 37 -3.11 -8.52 -6.27
C PHE A 37 -3.14 -8.81 -7.77
N ASP A 38 -4.33 -8.80 -8.35
CA ASP A 38 -4.51 -8.82 -9.81
C ASP A 38 -4.87 -7.42 -10.32
N ILE A 39 -3.92 -6.77 -10.99
CA ILE A 39 -4.09 -5.41 -11.52
C ILE A 39 -5.27 -5.26 -12.50
N LYS A 40 -5.71 -6.35 -13.14
CA LYS A 40 -6.79 -6.31 -14.13
C LYS A 40 -8.17 -6.47 -13.51
N ASN A 41 -8.25 -7.17 -12.38
CA ASN A 41 -9.51 -7.66 -11.82
C ASN A 41 -9.81 -7.11 -10.42
N ASP A 42 -8.79 -6.70 -9.67
CA ASP A 42 -8.96 -6.22 -8.29
C ASP A 42 -9.08 -4.70 -8.21
N ASP A 43 -9.90 -4.22 -7.27
CA ASP A 43 -9.82 -2.85 -6.79
C ASP A 43 -8.63 -2.71 -5.84
N PHE A 44 -7.66 -1.87 -6.21
CA PHE A 44 -6.43 -1.71 -5.45
C PHE A 44 -6.65 -1.18 -4.03
N SER A 45 -7.65 -0.32 -3.83
CA SER A 45 -7.95 0.26 -2.50
C SER A 45 -8.49 -0.81 -1.56
N ALA A 46 -9.44 -1.61 -2.04
CA ALA A 46 -10.00 -2.73 -1.28
C ALA A 46 -8.96 -3.83 -1.02
N TRP A 47 -8.08 -4.10 -2.00
CA TRP A 47 -7.00 -5.06 -1.83
C TRP A 47 -5.98 -4.59 -0.77
N ILE A 48 -5.60 -3.30 -0.80
CA ILE A 48 -4.70 -2.70 0.21
C ILE A 48 -5.31 -2.80 1.61
N GLU A 49 -6.60 -2.52 1.77
CA GLU A 49 -7.27 -2.63 3.07
C GLU A 49 -7.18 -4.06 3.63
N ARG A 50 -7.47 -5.08 2.80
CA ARG A 50 -7.31 -6.50 3.17
C ARG A 50 -5.86 -6.84 3.53
N PHE A 51 -4.89 -6.32 2.76
CA PHE A 51 -3.48 -6.52 3.03
C PHE A 51 -3.05 -5.92 4.38
N GLU A 52 -3.51 -4.71 4.68
CA GLU A 52 -3.22 -4.04 5.96
C GLU A 52 -3.83 -4.79 7.16
N LEU A 53 -5.06 -5.30 7.02
CA LEU A 53 -5.68 -6.17 8.01
C LEU A 53 -4.89 -7.47 8.22
N PHE A 54 -4.39 -8.07 7.13
CA PHE A 54 -3.59 -9.30 7.20
C PHE A 54 -2.24 -9.06 7.90
N VAL A 55 -1.58 -7.94 7.61
CA VAL A 55 -0.35 -7.49 8.28
C VAL A 55 -0.59 -7.26 9.77
N LEU A 56 -1.71 -6.61 10.13
CA LEU A 56 -2.10 -6.35 11.51
C LEU A 56 -2.38 -7.64 12.28
N LEU A 57 -3.16 -8.56 11.70
CA LEU A 57 -3.49 -9.86 12.30
C LEU A 57 -2.24 -10.69 12.62
N ASN A 58 -1.22 -10.59 11.78
CA ASN A 58 0.02 -11.36 11.90
C ASN A 58 1.16 -10.61 12.61
N GLU A 59 0.87 -9.44 13.20
CA GLU A 59 1.84 -8.59 13.92
C GLU A 59 3.14 -8.36 13.13
N VAL A 60 3.00 -8.16 11.82
CA VAL A 60 4.14 -8.08 10.90
C VAL A 60 4.86 -6.74 11.05
N ASN A 61 6.16 -6.77 11.33
CA ASN A 61 6.97 -5.56 11.43
C ASN A 61 7.10 -4.81 10.09
N ALA A 62 7.47 -3.53 10.13
CA ALA A 62 7.52 -2.65 8.95
C ALA A 62 8.42 -3.19 7.81
N HIS A 63 9.54 -3.83 8.14
CA HIS A 63 10.44 -4.39 7.13
C HIS A 63 9.78 -5.57 6.40
N LYS A 64 9.22 -6.52 7.15
CA LYS A 64 8.48 -7.67 6.60
C LYS A 64 7.23 -7.23 5.84
N LYS A 65 6.51 -6.21 6.33
CA LYS A 65 5.34 -5.62 5.65
C LYS A 65 5.70 -5.16 4.25
N LYS A 66 6.82 -4.44 4.08
CA LYS A 66 7.31 -4.02 2.75
C LYS A 66 7.60 -5.23 1.85
N LEU A 67 8.32 -6.22 2.37
CA LEU A 67 8.67 -7.42 1.59
C LEU A 67 7.41 -8.17 1.14
N MET A 68 6.47 -8.37 2.07
CA MET A 68 5.18 -8.99 1.77
C MET A 68 4.42 -8.20 0.72
N PHE A 69 4.32 -6.88 0.86
CA PHE A 69 3.67 -6.06 -0.16
C PHE A 69 4.25 -6.33 -1.56
N LEU A 70 5.58 -6.31 -1.70
CA LEU A 70 6.23 -6.58 -2.99
C LEU A 70 5.96 -7.98 -3.53
N THR A 71 5.90 -9.00 -2.68
CA THR A 71 5.65 -10.40 -3.12
C THR A 71 4.18 -10.65 -3.43
N PHE A 72 3.26 -9.97 -2.73
CA PHE A 72 1.82 -10.15 -2.89
C PHE A 72 1.23 -9.32 -4.04
N LEU A 73 2.02 -8.52 -4.76
CA LEU A 73 1.56 -7.77 -5.94
C LEU A 73 1.35 -8.61 -7.20
N GLY A 74 1.72 -9.90 -7.16
CA GLY A 74 1.79 -10.74 -8.35
C GLY A 74 2.82 -10.24 -9.37
N ASN A 75 2.97 -10.97 -10.47
CA ASN A 75 3.99 -10.65 -11.50
C ASN A 75 3.73 -9.30 -12.19
N ASP A 76 2.49 -9.06 -12.62
CA ASP A 76 2.11 -7.85 -13.37
C ASP A 76 2.23 -6.59 -12.47
N GLY A 77 1.74 -6.68 -11.23
CA GLY A 77 1.81 -5.57 -10.27
C GLY A 77 3.25 -5.24 -9.86
N TYR A 78 4.08 -6.26 -9.58
CA TYR A 78 5.48 -6.04 -9.26
C TYR A 78 6.28 -5.48 -10.46
N SER A 79 6.02 -5.99 -11.67
CA SER A 79 6.64 -5.50 -12.90
C SER A 79 6.33 -4.01 -13.13
N LEU A 80 5.06 -3.61 -13.02
CA LEU A 80 4.66 -2.20 -13.09
C LEU A 80 5.38 -1.36 -12.03
N LEU A 81 5.33 -1.78 -10.76
CA LEU A 81 5.97 -1.04 -9.67
C LEU A 81 7.48 -0.89 -9.89
N SER A 82 8.13 -1.91 -10.46
CA SER A 82 9.56 -1.86 -10.84
C SER A 82 9.85 -0.79 -11.89
N HIS A 83 9.01 -0.69 -12.94
CA HIS A 83 9.15 0.37 -13.95
C HIS A 83 8.96 1.75 -13.35
N LEU A 84 7.98 1.92 -12.45
CA LEU A 84 7.71 3.20 -11.79
C LEU A 84 8.83 3.62 -10.81
N CYS A 85 9.67 2.70 -10.36
CA CYS A 85 10.75 2.98 -9.42
C CYS A 85 12.06 3.44 -10.06
N ILE A 86 12.21 3.34 -11.39
CA ILE A 86 13.44 3.69 -12.12
C ILE A 86 13.87 5.13 -11.79
N PRO A 87 15.17 5.39 -11.49
CA PRO A 87 16.34 4.50 -11.62
C PRO A 87 16.63 3.61 -10.38
N SER A 88 15.81 3.68 -9.33
CA SER A 88 15.94 2.86 -8.11
C SER A 88 15.17 1.53 -8.20
N LYS A 89 15.43 0.57 -7.30
CA LYS A 89 14.62 -0.66 -7.21
C LYS A 89 13.48 -0.48 -6.20
N PRO A 90 12.35 -1.20 -6.34
CA PRO A 90 11.26 -1.14 -5.35
C PRO A 90 11.72 -1.44 -3.93
N ILE A 91 12.66 -2.38 -3.76
CA ILE A 91 13.19 -2.76 -2.44
C ILE A 91 13.90 -1.61 -1.71
N ASP A 92 14.39 -0.61 -2.44
CA ASP A 92 15.13 0.54 -1.90
C ASP A 92 14.19 1.63 -1.36
N LYS A 93 12.90 1.59 -1.69
CA LYS A 93 11.89 2.56 -1.24
C LYS A 93 11.15 2.10 0.00
N GLY A 94 10.52 3.05 0.70
CA GLY A 94 9.63 2.78 1.84
C GLY A 94 8.27 2.26 1.38
N TYR A 95 7.59 1.49 2.26
CA TYR A 95 6.28 0.92 1.97
C TYR A 95 5.24 1.98 1.53
N ASP A 96 5.12 3.08 2.28
CA ASP A 96 4.10 4.09 1.96
C ASP A 96 4.35 4.77 0.61
N SER A 97 5.62 5.03 0.28
CA SER A 97 5.99 5.55 -1.04
C SER A 97 5.65 4.58 -2.16
N LEU A 98 5.89 3.28 -1.98
CA LEU A 98 5.53 2.25 -2.98
C LEU A 98 4.01 2.13 -3.15
N LYS A 99 3.26 2.12 -2.04
CA LYS A 99 1.79 2.11 -2.05
C LYS A 99 1.24 3.33 -2.79
N GLU A 100 1.75 4.52 -2.49
CA GLU A 100 1.32 5.76 -3.13
C GLU A 100 1.63 5.76 -4.64
N LEU A 101 2.83 5.35 -5.02
CA LEU A 101 3.27 5.29 -6.41
C LEU A 101 2.34 4.39 -7.24
N LEU A 102 2.00 3.22 -6.72
CA LEU A 102 1.10 2.28 -7.37
C LEU A 102 -0.35 2.79 -7.37
N SER A 103 -0.83 3.36 -6.25
CA SER A 103 -2.15 3.96 -6.15
C SER A 103 -2.35 5.08 -7.17
N ASN A 104 -1.36 5.97 -7.32
CA ASN A 104 -1.43 7.09 -8.27
C ASN A 104 -1.42 6.62 -9.73
N TYR A 105 -0.82 5.46 -10.02
CA TYR A 105 -0.83 4.89 -11.36
C TYR A 105 -2.17 4.21 -11.67
N ILE A 106 -2.68 3.39 -10.74
CA ILE A 106 -3.91 2.61 -10.94
C ILE A 106 -5.14 3.52 -10.89
N ASN A 107 -5.13 4.50 -9.97
CA ASN A 107 -6.17 5.49 -9.80
C ASN A 107 -5.59 6.87 -10.12
N PRO A 108 -5.26 7.16 -11.40
CA PRO A 108 -4.72 8.45 -11.77
C PRO A 108 -5.72 9.53 -11.39
N LYS A 109 -5.24 10.58 -10.72
CA LYS A 109 -6.05 11.77 -10.51
C LYS A 109 -6.62 12.20 -11.86
N PRO A 110 -7.95 12.41 -11.97
CA PRO A 110 -8.55 12.81 -13.22
C PRO A 110 -7.84 14.06 -13.76
N ASN A 111 -7.31 13.97 -14.98
CA ASN A 111 -6.64 15.11 -15.59
C ASN A 111 -7.71 16.12 -15.98
N LEU A 112 -7.63 17.32 -15.40
CA LEU A 112 -8.59 18.41 -15.64
C LEU A 112 -8.88 18.65 -17.12
N LEU A 113 -7.84 18.66 -17.97
CA LEU A 113 -7.98 18.90 -19.40
C LEU A 113 -8.72 17.74 -20.09
N THR A 114 -8.38 16.50 -19.74
CA THR A 114 -9.05 15.30 -20.26
C THR A 114 -10.53 15.25 -19.85
N GLU A 115 -10.83 15.55 -18.58
CA GLU A 115 -12.22 15.54 -18.10
C GLU A 115 -13.04 16.66 -18.72
N ARG A 116 -12.48 17.87 -18.87
CA ARG A 116 -13.12 18.97 -19.60
C ARG A 116 -13.33 18.64 -21.07
N TYR A 117 -12.39 17.93 -21.71
CA TYR A 117 -12.55 17.48 -23.08
C TYR A 117 -13.70 16.46 -23.19
N LYS A 118 -13.74 15.44 -22.33
CA LYS A 118 -14.84 14.46 -22.26
C LYS A 118 -16.19 15.13 -22.04
N PHE A 119 -16.25 16.11 -21.14
CA PHE A 119 -17.44 16.90 -20.88
C PHE A 119 -17.90 17.63 -22.14
N LYS A 120 -17.00 18.34 -22.84
CA LYS A 120 -17.32 19.08 -24.08
C LYS A 120 -17.70 18.18 -25.25
N GLU A 121 -17.11 17.00 -25.35
CA GLU A 121 -17.41 16.02 -26.41
C GLU A 121 -18.73 15.28 -26.17
N ARG A 122 -19.34 15.38 -24.98
CA ARG A 122 -20.56 14.67 -24.65
C ARG A 122 -21.73 15.22 -25.46
N LYS A 123 -22.25 14.40 -26.38
CA LYS A 123 -23.44 14.70 -27.20
C LYS A 123 -24.62 13.86 -26.76
N GLN A 124 -25.82 14.44 -26.71
CA GLN A 124 -27.05 13.74 -26.36
C GLN A 124 -27.29 12.55 -27.31
N GLY A 125 -27.63 11.39 -26.77
CA GLY A 125 -28.00 10.21 -27.57
C GLY A 125 -29.37 10.35 -28.23
N SER A 126 -29.62 9.61 -29.32
CA SER A 126 -30.92 9.59 -30.02
C SER A 126 -32.09 9.23 -29.11
N ASP A 127 -31.86 8.31 -28.17
CA ASP A 127 -32.87 7.76 -27.27
C ASP A 127 -32.75 8.33 -25.84
N GLU A 128 -31.88 9.31 -25.65
CA GLU A 128 -31.63 9.94 -24.35
C GLU A 128 -32.53 11.15 -24.17
N THR A 129 -33.28 11.21 -23.06
CA THR A 129 -34.05 12.40 -22.70
C THR A 129 -33.12 13.55 -22.28
N ILE A 130 -33.58 14.79 -22.41
CA ILE A 130 -32.82 15.98 -21.97
C ILE A 130 -32.43 15.87 -20.49
N HIS A 131 -33.31 15.37 -19.63
CA HIS A 131 -33.02 15.18 -18.21
C HIS A 131 -31.89 14.17 -17.97
N GLN A 132 -31.86 13.05 -18.71
CA GLN A 132 -30.78 12.07 -18.62
C GLN A 132 -29.46 12.65 -19.14
N PHE A 133 -29.52 13.44 -20.21
CA PHE A 133 -28.35 14.12 -20.76
C PHE A 133 -27.74 15.11 -19.78
N VAL A 134 -28.54 16.01 -19.21
CA VAL A 134 -28.10 16.98 -18.19
C VAL A 134 -27.57 16.27 -16.94
N THR A 135 -28.20 15.17 -16.52
CA THR A 135 -27.71 14.38 -15.38
C THR A 135 -26.34 13.77 -15.67
N SER A 136 -26.13 13.26 -16.89
CA SER A 136 -24.85 12.74 -17.34
C SER A 136 -23.76 13.82 -17.40
N LEU A 137 -24.08 15.01 -17.92
CA LEU A 137 -23.17 16.16 -17.94
C LEU A 137 -22.78 16.58 -16.52
N LYS A 138 -23.74 16.67 -15.60
CA LYS A 138 -23.46 16.94 -14.17
C LYS A 138 -22.51 15.92 -13.57
N LYS A 139 -22.67 14.62 -13.89
CA LYS A 139 -21.74 13.58 -13.43
C LYS A 139 -20.32 13.77 -13.99
N LEU A 140 -20.19 14.06 -15.29
CA LEU A 140 -18.88 14.32 -15.91
C LEU A 140 -18.20 15.59 -15.37
N SER A 141 -18.99 16.58 -14.98
CA SER A 141 -18.50 17.85 -14.46
C SER A 141 -17.79 17.74 -13.10
N GLN A 142 -18.01 16.65 -12.35
CA GLN A 142 -17.44 16.42 -11.02
C GLN A 142 -15.91 16.57 -10.99
N PHE A 143 -15.24 16.22 -12.10
CA PHE A 143 -13.78 16.26 -12.21
C PHE A 143 -13.27 17.42 -13.09
N CYS A 144 -14.16 18.35 -13.47
CA CYS A 144 -13.84 19.48 -14.34
C CYS A 144 -13.50 20.79 -13.59
N GLU A 145 -13.59 20.77 -12.25
CA GLU A 145 -13.33 21.91 -11.37
C GLU A 145 -14.07 23.20 -11.80
N PHE A 146 -15.34 23.09 -12.23
CA PHE A 146 -16.14 24.26 -12.62
C PHE A 146 -16.58 25.12 -11.43
N GLY A 147 -16.55 24.56 -10.22
CA GLY A 147 -16.93 25.28 -9.00
C GLY A 147 -18.36 25.81 -9.07
N LEU A 148 -18.54 27.10 -8.77
CA LEU A 148 -19.85 27.76 -8.80
C LEU A 148 -20.38 28.00 -10.23
N ASN A 149 -19.53 27.91 -11.25
CA ASN A 149 -19.88 28.20 -12.65
C ASN A 149 -20.32 26.93 -13.42
N LEU A 150 -20.81 25.91 -12.69
CA LEU A 150 -21.24 24.66 -13.29
C LEU A 150 -22.44 24.88 -14.22
N ASP A 151 -23.44 25.65 -13.79
CA ASP A 151 -24.65 25.86 -14.58
C ASP A 151 -24.39 26.63 -15.88
N ASP A 152 -23.40 27.52 -15.92
CA ASP A 152 -22.96 28.21 -17.15
C ASP A 152 -22.23 27.27 -18.13
N SER A 153 -21.79 26.11 -17.65
CA SER A 153 -21.04 25.12 -18.42
C SER A 153 -21.90 23.97 -18.94
N LEU A 154 -23.12 23.78 -18.42
CA LEU A 154 -24.06 22.70 -18.79
C LEU A 154 -24.87 23.02 -20.07
#